data_AF-A0A672JFU0-F1
#
_entry.id   AF-A0A672JFU0-F1
#
_cell.length_a   1.000
_cell.length_b   1.000
_cell.length_c   1.000
_cell.angle_alpha   90.00
_cell.angle_beta   90.00
_cell.angle_gamma   90.00
#
_symmetry.space_group_name_H-M   'P 1'
#
loop_
_entity.id
_entity.type
_entity.pdbx_description
1 polymer ?
#
loop_
_entity_poly.entity_id
_entity_poly.type
_entity_poly.pdbx_seq_one_letter_code
_entity_poly.pdbx_strand_id
1 'polypeptide(L)'
;MIYNQARTFLIEHFKYPEEISKYEYVPNFAVRGLHYDIQKGLLMKIDAFHYIQRGTVYRGLSPLSDEEVLDLYGGTFHIPLHEDSGFYGKGPRVKQFMDIFSIPEMTLLAVANDFFITNDIEYDPVHLFKDISEAIGMVHLKGFMYKWVMQDLGEFDLRGEETDAVLHRLVSQGKKLFLITNSPFSFVDKGMTHMAGKKWRDFFDVVIVQADKPHFFTDCVKPFRRLDDNGDLRWEKIKSLDKGQIYKQGNLYDFLRLTGWRGSKVLYFGDHLYSDLADLMLRHGWRTAAIVPELEHETKVVSTNRYALSLTWLQALTGLLEQLSKHSYCIRIINHNLYNPQFGSIFRTGHNPTYFSRRLCRFSDIYMASLSCLLNYDLSYTFYPRRTPLQHEAPLWMDQLCTGCMKTPFLEEMSHIR
;
A
#
# COMPACT_ATOMS: atom_id res chain seq x y z
N MET A 1 -13.37 8.98 -11.12
CA MET A 1 -14.70 8.99 -10.46
C MET A 1 -14.65 9.59 -9.05
N ILE A 2 -13.91 8.98 -8.10
CA ILE A 2 -13.81 9.49 -6.70
C ILE A 2 -13.44 10.97 -6.64
N TYR A 3 -12.37 11.35 -7.35
CA TYR A 3 -11.90 12.74 -7.45
C TYR A 3 -13.02 13.70 -7.90
N ASN A 4 -13.70 13.40 -9.02
CA ASN A 4 -14.73 14.27 -9.58
C ASN A 4 -15.88 14.49 -8.60
N GLN A 5 -16.35 13.42 -7.95
CA GLN A 5 -17.45 13.52 -7.00
C GLN A 5 -17.06 14.26 -5.72
N ALA A 6 -15.86 14.03 -5.21
CA ALA A 6 -15.35 14.77 -4.05
C ALA A 6 -15.20 16.26 -4.37
N ARG A 7 -14.70 16.60 -5.57
CA ARG A 7 -14.65 17.99 -6.05
C ARG A 7 -16.04 18.62 -6.14
N THR A 8 -17.05 17.89 -6.62
CA THR A 8 -18.44 18.37 -6.61
C THR A 8 -18.92 18.64 -5.17
N PHE A 9 -18.62 17.77 -4.21
CA PHE A 9 -18.96 18.01 -2.81
C PHE A 9 -18.26 19.24 -2.22
N LEU A 10 -17.01 19.52 -2.59
CA LEU A 10 -16.34 20.75 -2.17
C LEU A 10 -17.12 22.01 -2.59
N ILE A 11 -17.63 22.03 -3.82
CA ILE A 11 -18.42 23.17 -4.33
C ILE A 11 -19.79 23.23 -3.63
N GLU A 12 -20.52 22.11 -3.61
CA GLU A 12 -21.90 22.07 -3.13
C GLU A 12 -22.03 22.23 -1.61
N HIS A 13 -21.16 21.58 -0.84
CA HIS A 13 -21.25 21.46 0.61
C HIS A 13 -20.27 22.38 1.34
N PHE A 14 -19.04 22.52 0.84
CA PHE A 14 -17.98 23.33 1.48
C PHE A 14 -17.83 24.73 0.87
N LYS A 15 -18.63 25.04 -0.17
CA LYS A 15 -18.69 26.36 -0.82
C LYS A 15 -17.36 26.83 -1.39
N TYR A 16 -16.56 25.88 -1.89
CA TYR A 16 -15.37 26.21 -2.68
C TYR A 16 -15.79 26.94 -3.96
N PRO A 17 -14.95 27.86 -4.48
CA PRO A 17 -15.24 28.57 -5.73
C PRO A 17 -15.52 27.61 -6.89
N GLU A 18 -16.54 27.92 -7.71
CA GLU A 18 -16.97 27.04 -8.80
C GLU A 18 -15.86 26.81 -9.84
N GLU A 19 -14.90 27.72 -9.94
CA GLU A 19 -13.75 27.65 -10.84
C GLU A 19 -12.87 26.42 -10.60
N ILE A 20 -12.88 25.84 -9.39
CA ILE A 20 -12.14 24.59 -9.11
C ILE A 20 -12.65 23.43 -9.98
N SER A 21 -13.88 23.50 -10.48
CA SER A 21 -14.45 22.52 -11.42
C SER A 21 -13.66 22.40 -12.74
N LYS A 22 -12.86 23.41 -13.10
CA LYS A 22 -11.98 23.39 -14.28
C LYS A 22 -10.78 22.48 -14.12
N TYR A 23 -10.39 22.13 -12.88
CA TYR A 23 -9.21 21.31 -12.61
C TYR A 23 -9.54 19.83 -12.66
N GLU A 24 -9.21 19.18 -13.77
CA GLU A 24 -9.42 17.75 -13.98
C GLU A 24 -8.49 16.88 -13.13
N TYR A 25 -8.86 15.60 -12.96
CA TYR A 25 -8.00 14.63 -12.30
C TYR A 25 -6.73 14.42 -13.11
N VAL A 26 -5.56 14.62 -12.49
CA VAL A 26 -4.25 14.39 -13.13
C VAL A 26 -3.83 12.93 -12.93
N PRO A 27 -3.92 12.06 -13.95
CA PRO A 27 -3.52 10.67 -13.80
C PRO A 27 -2.03 10.57 -13.53
N ASN A 28 -1.63 9.60 -12.69
CA ASN A 28 -0.24 9.37 -12.33
C ASN A 28 0.48 10.58 -11.69
N PHE A 29 -0.24 11.57 -11.14
CA PHE A 29 0.43 12.62 -10.36
C PHE A 29 0.98 12.05 -9.03
N ALA A 30 0.13 11.40 -8.24
CA ALA A 30 0.50 10.81 -6.96
C ALA A 30 0.68 9.29 -7.06
N VAL A 31 1.48 8.74 -6.15
CA VAL A 31 1.67 7.29 -5.98
C VAL A 31 1.29 6.84 -4.58
N ARG A 32 1.05 5.55 -4.40
CA ARG A 32 0.73 4.97 -3.09
C ARG A 32 1.91 5.11 -2.12
N GLY A 33 1.62 5.41 -0.85
CA GLY A 33 2.59 5.44 0.24
C GLY A 33 3.24 6.81 0.52
N LEU A 34 2.79 7.87 -0.17
CA LEU A 34 3.24 9.24 0.08
C LEU A 34 2.74 9.79 1.43
N HIS A 35 3.37 10.88 1.85
CA HIS A 35 3.07 11.60 3.08
C HIS A 35 2.60 13.01 2.75
N TYR A 36 1.70 13.54 3.57
CA TYR A 36 1.22 14.91 3.47
C TYR A 36 1.41 15.62 4.79
N ASP A 37 2.21 16.69 4.79
CA ASP A 37 2.32 17.61 5.93
C ASP A 37 1.12 18.56 5.87
N ILE A 38 0.19 18.35 6.80
CA ILE A 38 -1.09 19.07 6.87
C ILE A 38 -0.86 20.54 7.19
N GLN A 39 0.13 20.87 8.02
CA GLN A 39 0.37 22.26 8.43
C GLN A 39 1.04 23.07 7.32
N LYS A 40 1.96 22.45 6.57
CA LYS A 40 2.70 23.12 5.49
C LYS A 40 2.02 22.97 4.12
N GLY A 41 1.00 22.12 4.00
CA GLY A 41 0.30 21.82 2.75
C GLY A 41 1.18 21.12 1.72
N LEU A 42 2.06 20.21 2.15
CA LEU A 42 3.09 19.61 1.30
C LEU A 42 2.86 18.11 1.09
N LEU A 43 2.84 17.68 -0.17
CA LEU A 43 2.89 16.27 -0.54
C LEU A 43 4.34 15.84 -0.77
N MET A 44 4.78 14.75 -0.14
CA MET A 44 6.17 14.32 -0.21
C MET A 44 6.34 12.81 -0.10
N LYS A 45 7.50 12.34 -0.54
CA LYS A 45 7.92 10.95 -0.36
C LYS A 45 8.97 10.85 0.74
N ILE A 46 8.83 9.83 1.58
CA ILE A 46 9.71 9.62 2.74
C ILE A 46 10.31 8.21 2.67
N ASP A 47 11.58 8.10 3.03
CA ASP A 47 12.30 6.84 3.10
C ASP A 47 12.01 6.07 4.41
N ALA A 48 12.56 4.86 4.52
CA ALA A 48 12.42 3.99 5.68
C ALA A 48 13.02 4.58 6.97
N PHE A 49 13.79 5.65 6.90
CA PHE A 49 14.48 6.29 8.03
C PHE A 49 13.89 7.65 8.38
N HIS A 50 12.71 7.99 7.83
CA HIS A 50 12.00 9.26 8.03
C HIS A 50 12.69 10.47 7.37
N TYR A 51 13.51 10.24 6.33
CA TYR A 51 14.04 11.34 5.53
C TYR A 51 13.18 11.58 4.30
N ILE A 52 12.85 12.85 4.07
CA ILE A 52 12.20 13.31 2.85
C ILE A 52 13.12 13.04 1.67
N GLN A 53 12.59 12.39 0.64
CA GLN A 53 13.28 12.22 -0.62
C GLN A 53 13.34 13.58 -1.33
N ARG A 54 14.56 14.07 -1.51
CA ARG A 54 14.85 15.28 -2.26
C ARG A 54 14.27 15.28 -3.68
N GLY A 55 13.84 16.44 -4.15
CA GLY A 55 13.16 16.63 -5.44
C GLY A 55 11.78 15.97 -5.56
N THR A 56 11.18 15.53 -4.44
CA THR A 56 9.84 14.89 -4.45
C THR A 56 8.85 15.60 -3.52
N VAL A 57 9.08 16.88 -3.23
CA VAL A 57 8.19 17.69 -2.40
C VAL A 57 7.40 18.64 -3.28
N TYR A 58 6.08 18.62 -3.13
CA TYR A 58 5.16 19.42 -3.91
C TYR A 58 4.28 20.27 -3.00
N ARG A 59 4.13 21.54 -3.36
CA ARG A 59 3.08 22.43 -2.85
C ARG A 59 2.14 22.70 -4.01
N GLY A 60 0.90 22.25 -3.86
CA GLY A 60 0.00 22.18 -5.00
C GLY A 60 0.50 21.20 -6.06
N LEU A 61 0.49 21.61 -7.32
CA LEU A 61 1.06 20.84 -8.44
C LEU A 61 2.52 21.22 -8.75
N SER A 62 3.05 22.21 -8.03
CA SER A 62 4.39 22.74 -8.25
C SER A 62 5.42 22.09 -7.30
N PRO A 63 6.59 21.67 -7.82
CA PRO A 63 7.66 21.15 -6.98
C PRO A 63 8.33 22.28 -6.20
N LEU A 64 8.76 21.99 -4.97
CA LEU A 64 9.63 22.87 -4.19
C LEU A 64 11.10 22.52 -4.42
N SER A 65 11.96 23.54 -4.34
CA SER A 65 13.41 23.35 -4.35
C SER A 65 13.89 22.64 -3.07
N ASP A 66 15.01 21.93 -3.15
CA ASP A 66 15.60 21.26 -1.99
C ASP A 66 16.00 22.28 -0.90
N GLU A 67 16.40 23.49 -1.29
CA GLU A 67 16.74 24.60 -0.40
C GLU A 67 15.52 25.07 0.39
N GLU A 68 14.39 25.33 -0.29
CA GLU A 68 13.14 25.74 0.37
C GLU A 68 12.63 24.65 1.32
N VAL A 69 12.73 23.38 0.93
CA VAL A 69 12.37 22.26 1.82
C VAL A 69 13.27 22.26 3.04
N LEU A 70 14.58 22.44 2.88
CA LEU A 70 15.52 22.45 4.00
C LEU A 70 15.18 23.57 4.99
N ASP A 71 14.84 24.76 4.50
CA ASP A 71 14.42 25.90 5.33
C ASP A 71 13.11 25.62 6.07
N LEU A 72 12.12 25.05 5.38
CA LEU A 72 10.82 24.68 5.96
C LEU A 72 10.91 23.63 7.07
N TYR A 73 11.95 22.81 7.06
CA TYR A 73 12.21 21.75 8.05
C TYR A 73 13.42 22.05 8.95
N GLY A 74 13.85 23.31 9.04
CA GLY A 74 14.83 23.75 10.02
C GLY A 74 16.24 23.20 9.80
N GLY A 75 16.68 23.11 8.55
CA GLY A 75 18.04 22.66 8.20
C GLY A 75 18.18 21.15 8.00
N THR A 76 17.08 20.38 8.00
CA THR A 76 17.12 18.93 7.83
C THR A 76 16.00 18.40 6.94
N PHE A 77 16.21 17.22 6.34
CA PHE A 77 15.15 16.48 5.63
C PHE A 77 14.49 15.42 6.53
N HIS A 78 14.91 15.30 7.79
CA HIS A 78 14.39 14.30 8.71
C HIS A 78 13.08 14.75 9.36
N ILE A 79 12.04 13.93 9.27
CA ILE A 79 10.77 14.13 9.97
C ILE A 79 10.80 13.42 11.34
N PRO A 80 10.65 14.14 12.46
CA PRO A 80 10.56 13.53 13.78
C PRO A 80 9.36 12.58 13.92
N LEU A 81 9.54 11.47 14.64
CA LEU A 81 8.50 10.45 14.87
C LEU A 81 7.21 10.99 15.50
N HIS A 82 7.29 12.04 16.32
CA HIS A 82 6.11 12.63 16.96
C HIS A 82 5.30 13.52 16.00
N GLU A 83 5.88 13.93 14.87
CA GLU A 83 5.20 14.64 13.79
C GLU A 83 4.66 13.68 12.72
N ASP A 84 5.34 12.55 12.52
CA ASP A 84 4.95 11.49 11.60
C ASP A 84 3.62 10.82 11.99
N SER A 85 3.05 10.14 11.01
CA SER A 85 1.91 9.26 11.17
C SER A 85 2.18 8.15 12.18
N GLY A 86 1.24 7.97 13.11
CA GLY A 86 1.25 6.86 14.04
C GLY A 86 1.16 5.50 13.33
N PHE A 87 1.06 4.43 14.14
CA PHE A 87 1.07 3.05 13.63
C PHE A 87 0.04 2.79 12.51
N TYR A 88 -1.15 3.39 12.62
CA TYR A 88 -2.24 3.24 11.65
C TYR A 88 -2.26 4.31 10.54
N GLY A 89 -1.15 5.02 10.31
CA GLY A 89 -1.07 6.08 9.30
C GLY A 89 -1.78 7.39 9.68
N LYS A 90 -2.21 7.52 10.94
CA LYS A 90 -2.83 8.74 11.49
C LYS A 90 -1.82 9.48 12.35
N GLY A 91 -1.38 10.66 11.90
CA GLY A 91 -0.48 11.56 12.62
C GLY A 91 -1.14 12.92 12.85
N PRO A 92 -0.72 13.68 13.88
CA PRO A 92 -1.27 15.00 14.15
C PRO A 92 -0.84 16.05 13.13
N ARG A 93 0.29 15.82 12.43
CA ARG A 93 0.87 16.78 11.47
C ARG A 93 1.11 16.15 10.10
N VAL A 94 1.77 14.99 10.05
CA VAL A 94 2.05 14.30 8.78
C VAL A 94 1.19 13.05 8.67
N LYS A 95 0.34 12.98 7.63
CA LYS A 95 -0.50 11.83 7.31
C LYS A 95 0.16 11.00 6.22
N GLN A 96 0.18 9.67 6.41
CA GLN A 96 0.62 8.76 5.36
C GLN A 96 -0.58 8.16 4.62
N PHE A 97 -0.53 8.18 3.29
CA PHE A 97 -1.57 7.65 2.42
C PHE A 97 -1.20 6.26 1.88
N MET A 98 -1.68 5.23 2.58
CA MET A 98 -1.31 3.83 2.32
C MET A 98 -2.32 3.04 1.50
N ASP A 99 -3.47 3.62 1.20
CA ASP A 99 -4.53 2.99 0.41
C ASP A 99 -4.44 3.47 -1.04
N ILE A 100 -4.73 2.60 -2.01
CA ILE A 100 -4.88 2.98 -3.41
C ILE A 100 -6.06 3.96 -3.58
N PHE A 101 -7.09 3.83 -2.74
CA PHE A 101 -8.22 4.76 -2.71
C PHE A 101 -7.85 6.16 -2.21
N SER A 102 -6.67 6.34 -1.62
CA SER A 102 -6.15 7.64 -1.21
C SER A 102 -5.48 8.43 -2.34
N ILE A 103 -5.18 7.82 -3.49
CA ILE A 103 -4.55 8.53 -4.62
C ILE A 103 -5.42 9.70 -5.11
N PRO A 104 -6.74 9.54 -5.31
CA PRO A 104 -7.62 10.67 -5.61
C PRO A 104 -7.62 11.78 -4.55
N GLU A 105 -7.52 11.44 -3.27
CA GLU A 105 -7.44 12.42 -2.17
C GLU A 105 -6.14 13.23 -2.25
N MET A 106 -5.00 12.56 -2.46
CA MET A 106 -3.71 13.24 -2.63
C MET A 106 -3.69 14.16 -3.85
N THR A 107 -4.24 13.72 -4.97
CA THR A 107 -4.35 14.56 -6.18
C THR A 107 -5.29 15.75 -5.94
N LEU A 108 -6.40 15.56 -5.22
CA LEU A 108 -7.32 16.66 -4.90
C LEU A 108 -6.73 17.66 -3.91
N LEU A 109 -5.96 17.19 -2.92
CA LEU A 109 -5.19 18.06 -2.02
C LEU A 109 -4.20 18.93 -2.80
N ALA A 110 -3.46 18.33 -3.73
CA ALA A 110 -2.53 19.05 -4.59
C ALA A 110 -3.25 20.05 -5.50
N VAL A 111 -4.30 19.63 -6.20
CA VAL A 111 -5.06 20.53 -7.09
C VAL A 111 -5.69 21.69 -6.33
N ALA A 112 -6.32 21.44 -5.19
CA ALA A 112 -6.98 22.50 -4.45
C ALA A 112 -5.96 23.52 -3.94
N ASN A 113 -4.84 23.04 -3.38
CA ASN A 113 -3.74 23.88 -2.93
C ASN A 113 -3.18 24.73 -4.09
N ASP A 114 -2.98 24.13 -5.27
CA ASP A 114 -2.56 24.81 -6.50
C ASP A 114 -3.56 25.89 -6.96
N PHE A 115 -4.86 25.59 -6.87
CA PHE A 115 -5.93 26.52 -7.19
C PHE A 115 -5.90 27.75 -6.28
N PHE A 116 -5.82 27.57 -4.95
CA PHE A 116 -5.76 28.70 -4.03
C PHE A 116 -4.50 29.56 -4.26
N ILE A 117 -3.34 28.94 -4.50
CA ILE A 117 -2.08 29.65 -4.77
C ILE A 117 -2.16 30.44 -6.08
N THR A 118 -2.63 29.80 -7.16
CA THR A 118 -2.67 30.42 -8.50
C THR A 118 -3.66 31.59 -8.58
N ASN A 119 -4.70 31.59 -7.74
CA ASN A 119 -5.71 32.64 -7.69
C ASN A 119 -5.47 33.65 -6.56
N ASP A 120 -4.33 33.59 -5.87
CA ASP A 120 -3.97 34.49 -4.77
C ASP A 120 -5.04 34.54 -3.66
N ILE A 121 -5.60 33.37 -3.32
CA ILE A 121 -6.62 33.23 -2.28
C ILE A 121 -5.93 32.74 -1.02
N GLU A 122 -5.99 33.52 0.07
CA GLU A 122 -5.50 33.08 1.38
C GLU A 122 -6.37 31.95 1.95
N TYR A 123 -5.73 30.93 2.52
CA TYR A 123 -6.41 29.80 3.14
C TYR A 123 -5.57 29.17 4.24
N ASP A 124 -6.22 28.42 5.12
CA ASP A 124 -5.55 27.61 6.14
C ASP A 124 -5.39 26.15 5.65
N PRO A 125 -4.15 25.61 5.56
CA PRO A 125 -3.89 24.25 5.07
C PRO A 125 -4.58 23.14 5.89
N VAL A 126 -4.82 23.36 7.19
CA VAL A 126 -5.46 22.37 8.06
C VAL A 126 -6.96 22.26 7.73
N HIS A 127 -7.64 23.38 7.48
CA HIS A 127 -9.03 23.39 7.04
C HIS A 127 -9.16 22.81 5.63
N LEU A 128 -8.27 23.20 4.70
CA LEU A 128 -8.23 22.61 3.36
C LEU A 128 -8.17 21.08 3.41
N PHE A 129 -7.26 20.56 4.25
CA PHE A 129 -7.10 19.12 4.43
C PHE A 129 -8.36 18.46 5.00
N LYS A 130 -8.98 19.07 6.02
CA LYS A 130 -10.21 18.53 6.65
C LYS A 130 -11.35 18.46 5.67
N ASP A 131 -11.61 19.54 4.93
CA ASP A 131 -12.71 19.62 3.97
C ASP A 131 -12.54 18.58 2.85
N ILE A 132 -11.31 18.40 2.35
CA ILE A 132 -11.00 17.40 1.32
C ILE A 132 -11.13 15.97 1.86
N SER A 133 -10.57 15.69 3.05
CA SER A 133 -10.74 14.39 3.70
C SER A 133 -12.21 14.06 3.96
N GLU A 134 -13.02 15.05 4.36
CA GLU A 134 -14.45 14.87 4.59
C GLU A 134 -15.21 14.66 3.28
N ALA A 135 -14.95 15.45 2.23
CA ALA A 135 -15.54 15.28 0.91
C ALA A 135 -15.24 13.89 0.33
N ILE A 136 -14.01 13.40 0.45
CA ILE A 136 -13.64 12.02 0.08
C ILE A 136 -14.41 11.02 0.95
N GLY A 137 -14.46 11.23 2.26
CA GLY A 137 -15.24 10.41 3.20
C GLY A 137 -16.71 10.30 2.81
N MET A 138 -17.33 11.39 2.36
CA MET A 138 -18.73 11.41 1.88
C MET A 138 -18.94 10.51 0.65
N VAL A 139 -17.97 10.42 -0.26
CA VAL A 139 -18.04 9.51 -1.43
C VAL A 139 -18.17 8.05 -0.96
N HIS A 140 -17.38 7.66 0.03
CA HIS A 140 -17.41 6.31 0.62
C HIS A 140 -18.70 6.07 1.41
N LEU A 141 -19.09 7.02 2.28
CA LEU A 141 -20.27 6.89 3.15
C LEU A 141 -21.58 6.83 2.37
N LYS A 142 -21.73 7.63 1.31
CA LYS A 142 -22.91 7.61 0.42
C LYS A 142 -22.91 6.41 -0.54
N GLY A 143 -21.87 5.56 -0.50
CA GLY A 143 -21.77 4.33 -1.27
C GLY A 143 -21.61 4.51 -2.77
N PHE A 144 -21.11 5.67 -3.22
CA PHE A 144 -20.95 5.96 -4.65
C PHE A 144 -20.00 4.98 -5.33
N MET A 145 -18.89 4.64 -4.67
CA MET A 145 -17.92 3.67 -5.20
C MET A 145 -18.59 2.33 -5.53
N TYR A 146 -19.39 1.80 -4.60
CA TYR A 146 -20.11 0.55 -4.83
C TYR A 146 -21.08 0.67 -6.00
N LYS A 147 -21.81 1.78 -6.10
CA LYS A 147 -22.75 2.02 -7.21
C LYS A 147 -22.05 2.04 -8.56
N TRP A 148 -20.97 2.82 -8.70
CA TRP A 148 -20.23 2.94 -9.95
C TRP A 148 -19.65 1.59 -10.39
N VAL A 149 -18.96 0.90 -9.49
CA VAL A 149 -18.37 -0.42 -9.81
C VAL A 149 -19.46 -1.42 -10.16
N MET A 150 -20.60 -1.43 -9.44
CA MET A 150 -21.70 -2.34 -9.73
C MET A 150 -22.41 -2.02 -11.05
N GLN A 151 -22.41 -0.78 -11.54
CA GLN A 151 -23.05 -0.42 -12.81
C GLN A 151 -22.24 -0.95 -14.01
N ASP A 152 -20.92 -0.84 -13.95
CA ASP A 152 -20.04 -1.12 -15.09
C ASP A 152 -19.01 -2.23 -14.80
N LEU A 153 -19.44 -3.33 -14.17
CA LEU A 153 -18.53 -4.46 -13.84
C LEU A 153 -17.77 -5.02 -15.04
N GLY A 154 -18.36 -4.96 -16.25
CA GLY A 154 -17.75 -5.52 -17.46
C GLY A 154 -16.56 -4.73 -18.01
N GLU A 155 -16.38 -3.46 -17.60
CA GLU A 155 -15.25 -2.62 -18.01
C GLU A 155 -14.00 -2.86 -17.14
N PHE A 156 -14.17 -3.50 -15.97
CA PHE A 156 -13.06 -3.79 -15.06
C PHE A 156 -12.45 -5.16 -15.38
N ASP A 157 -11.14 -5.20 -15.62
CA ASP A 157 -10.39 -6.46 -15.62
C ASP A 157 -10.28 -6.99 -14.19
N LEU A 158 -11.17 -7.92 -13.85
CA LEU A 158 -11.24 -8.53 -12.53
C LEU A 158 -10.44 -9.84 -12.41
N ARG A 159 -9.74 -10.27 -13.47
CA ARG A 159 -8.99 -11.55 -13.46
C ARG A 159 -9.83 -12.72 -12.94
N GLY A 160 -11.07 -12.80 -13.40
CA GLY A 160 -12.08 -13.72 -12.89
C GLY A 160 -11.65 -15.17 -13.04
N GLU A 161 -11.22 -15.55 -14.24
CA GLU A 161 -10.76 -16.91 -14.54
C GLU A 161 -9.58 -17.34 -13.65
N GLU A 162 -8.57 -16.48 -13.47
CA GLU A 162 -7.42 -16.86 -12.64
C GLU A 162 -7.78 -16.89 -11.14
N THR A 163 -8.67 -16.01 -10.70
CA THR A 163 -9.15 -15.99 -9.31
C THR A 163 -9.93 -17.27 -9.01
N ASP A 164 -10.87 -17.64 -9.88
CA ASP A 164 -11.64 -18.87 -9.79
C ASP A 164 -10.73 -20.11 -9.78
N ALA A 165 -9.73 -20.15 -10.68
CA ALA A 165 -8.75 -21.23 -10.72
C ALA A 165 -7.96 -21.38 -9.42
N VAL A 166 -7.55 -20.27 -8.79
CA VAL A 166 -6.88 -20.33 -7.47
C VAL A 166 -7.81 -20.88 -6.39
N LEU A 167 -9.06 -20.40 -6.32
CA LEU A 167 -10.03 -20.84 -5.31
C LEU A 167 -10.33 -22.34 -5.48
N HIS A 168 -10.61 -22.80 -6.69
CA HIS A 168 -10.81 -24.22 -7.00
C HIS A 168 -9.61 -25.07 -6.61
N ARG A 169 -8.39 -24.61 -6.94
CA ARG A 169 -7.16 -25.32 -6.62
C ARG A 169 -6.94 -25.47 -5.12
N LEU A 170 -7.23 -24.43 -4.33
CA LEU A 170 -7.11 -24.48 -2.88
C LEU A 170 -8.15 -25.44 -2.27
N VAL A 171 -9.41 -25.33 -2.67
CA VAL A 171 -10.51 -26.13 -2.12
C VAL A 171 -10.39 -27.60 -2.50
N SER A 172 -10.03 -27.92 -3.74
CA SER A 172 -9.82 -29.31 -4.21
C SER A 172 -8.73 -30.06 -3.43
N GLN A 173 -7.88 -29.31 -2.73
CA GLN A 173 -6.74 -29.81 -1.98
C GLN A 173 -6.97 -29.70 -0.47
N GLY A 174 -8.23 -29.56 -0.07
CA GLY A 174 -8.67 -29.60 1.32
C GLY A 174 -8.32 -28.36 2.15
N LYS A 175 -7.92 -27.25 1.51
CA LYS A 175 -7.72 -25.98 2.22
C LYS A 175 -9.09 -25.39 2.58
N LYS A 176 -9.18 -24.87 3.81
CA LYS A 176 -10.34 -24.12 4.28
C LYS A 176 -10.14 -22.65 3.99
N LEU A 177 -11.16 -21.99 3.44
CA LEU A 177 -11.07 -20.60 3.01
C LEU A 177 -12.05 -19.73 3.80
N PHE A 178 -11.69 -18.47 3.99
CA PHE A 178 -12.57 -17.48 4.58
C PHE A 178 -12.38 -16.11 3.93
N LEU A 179 -13.44 -15.31 3.96
CA LEU A 179 -13.47 -13.95 3.42
C LEU A 179 -13.87 -12.97 4.54
N ILE A 180 -13.07 -11.92 4.75
CA ILE A 180 -13.34 -10.85 5.72
C ILE A 180 -13.23 -9.50 5.01
N THR A 181 -14.35 -8.80 4.86
CA THR A 181 -14.42 -7.55 4.10
C THR A 181 -15.20 -6.46 4.84
N ASN A 182 -14.82 -5.20 4.60
CA ASN A 182 -15.57 -4.03 5.09
C ASN A 182 -16.77 -3.69 4.19
N SER A 183 -16.83 -4.28 3.00
CA SER A 183 -17.90 -4.04 2.02
C SER A 183 -19.23 -4.66 2.45
N PRO A 184 -20.38 -4.09 2.02
CA PRO A 184 -21.69 -4.70 2.21
C PRO A 184 -21.84 -5.96 1.35
N PHE A 185 -22.71 -6.87 1.81
CA PHE A 185 -22.93 -8.16 1.15
C PHE A 185 -23.38 -8.04 -0.32
N SER A 186 -24.30 -7.12 -0.63
CA SER A 186 -24.79 -6.92 -2.00
C SER A 186 -23.67 -6.59 -3.00
N PHE A 187 -22.65 -5.85 -2.57
CA PHE A 187 -21.48 -5.54 -3.38
C PHE A 187 -20.60 -6.78 -3.57
N VAL A 188 -20.31 -7.49 -2.47
CA VAL A 188 -19.49 -8.71 -2.46
C VAL A 188 -20.11 -9.78 -3.33
N ASP A 189 -21.41 -10.05 -3.17
CA ASP A 189 -22.11 -11.09 -3.90
C ASP A 189 -22.12 -10.81 -5.40
N LYS A 190 -22.31 -9.55 -5.82
CA LYS A 190 -22.27 -9.17 -7.24
C LYS A 190 -20.87 -9.34 -7.83
N GLY A 191 -19.84 -8.85 -7.14
CA GLY A 191 -18.44 -8.96 -7.59
C GLY A 191 -17.96 -10.41 -7.64
N MET A 192 -18.20 -11.18 -6.59
CA MET A 192 -17.80 -12.59 -6.52
C MET A 192 -18.59 -13.47 -7.50
N THR A 193 -19.87 -13.17 -7.75
CA THR A 193 -20.64 -13.86 -8.79
C THR A 193 -20.05 -13.64 -10.18
N HIS A 194 -19.53 -12.44 -10.43
CA HIS A 194 -18.87 -12.13 -11.69
C HIS A 194 -17.49 -12.81 -11.81
N MET A 195 -16.69 -12.83 -10.73
CA MET A 195 -15.33 -13.40 -10.75
C MET A 195 -15.28 -14.92 -10.67
N ALA A 196 -16.11 -15.55 -9.82
CA ALA A 196 -16.03 -16.96 -9.46
C ALA A 196 -17.39 -17.70 -9.61
N GLY A 197 -18.34 -17.08 -10.32
CA GLY A 197 -19.65 -17.65 -10.62
C GLY A 197 -20.66 -17.61 -9.48
N LYS A 198 -21.91 -18.00 -9.79
CA LYS A 198 -23.07 -17.91 -8.88
C LYS A 198 -22.93 -18.73 -7.58
N LYS A 199 -22.05 -19.73 -7.58
CA LYS A 199 -21.81 -20.62 -6.44
C LYS A 199 -20.53 -20.28 -5.67
N TRP A 200 -20.00 -19.06 -5.82
CA TRP A 200 -18.76 -18.64 -5.17
C TRP A 200 -18.73 -18.88 -3.65
N ARG A 201 -19.90 -18.86 -2.99
CA ARG A 201 -20.01 -19.13 -1.55
C ARG A 201 -19.54 -20.53 -1.16
N ASP A 202 -19.59 -21.49 -2.10
CA ASP A 202 -19.15 -22.87 -1.87
C ASP A 202 -17.63 -22.97 -1.71
N PHE A 203 -16.87 -21.96 -2.13
CA PHE A 203 -15.42 -21.91 -1.89
C PHE A 203 -15.08 -21.59 -0.45
N PHE A 204 -15.90 -20.82 0.26
CA PHE A 204 -15.57 -20.25 1.57
C PHE A 204 -16.31 -20.97 2.69
N ASP A 205 -15.57 -21.43 3.69
CA ASP A 205 -16.12 -21.98 4.93
C ASP A 205 -16.73 -20.88 5.81
N VAL A 206 -16.19 -19.66 5.74
CA VAL A 206 -16.69 -18.50 6.50
C VAL A 206 -16.66 -17.24 5.63
N VAL A 207 -17.78 -16.51 5.56
CA VAL A 207 -17.85 -15.19 4.91
C VAL A 207 -18.34 -14.14 5.91
N ILE A 208 -17.53 -13.10 6.09
CA ILE A 208 -17.79 -11.99 7.01
C ILE A 208 -17.76 -10.67 6.24
N VAL A 209 -18.89 -9.97 6.23
CA VAL A 209 -19.08 -8.67 5.58
C VAL A 209 -19.19 -7.54 6.61
N GLN A 210 -18.91 -6.31 6.19
CA GLN A 210 -18.86 -5.14 7.07
C GLN A 210 -18.13 -5.42 8.40
N ALA A 211 -16.96 -6.05 8.29
CA ALA A 211 -16.15 -6.51 9.41
C ALA A 211 -15.65 -5.36 10.30
N ASP A 212 -15.50 -4.16 9.74
CA ASP A 212 -14.98 -2.98 10.41
C ASP A 212 -13.49 -3.11 10.78
N LYS A 213 -12.67 -3.59 9.84
CA LYS A 213 -11.21 -3.61 9.96
C LYS A 213 -10.67 -2.17 10.06
N PRO A 214 -9.67 -1.88 10.93
CA PRO A 214 -8.89 -2.81 11.76
C PRO A 214 -9.57 -3.30 13.05
N HIS A 215 -10.70 -2.71 13.46
CA HIS A 215 -11.31 -3.01 14.77
C HIS A 215 -11.71 -4.48 14.91
N PHE A 216 -12.03 -5.15 13.81
CA PHE A 216 -12.20 -6.61 13.78
C PHE A 216 -11.00 -7.37 14.38
N PHE A 217 -9.77 -6.91 14.14
CA PHE A 217 -8.53 -7.58 14.58
C PHE A 217 -8.00 -7.08 15.92
N THR A 218 -8.34 -5.84 16.31
CA THR A 218 -7.84 -5.20 17.53
C THR A 218 -8.78 -5.32 18.72
N ASP A 219 -10.09 -5.32 18.46
CA ASP A 219 -11.11 -5.17 19.49
C ASP A 219 -11.91 -6.46 19.66
N CYS A 220 -12.51 -6.65 20.83
CA CYS A 220 -13.39 -7.78 21.13
C CYS A 220 -14.85 -7.36 21.35
N VAL A 221 -15.23 -6.18 20.85
CA VAL A 221 -16.49 -5.51 21.23
C VAL A 221 -17.67 -5.97 20.37
N LYS A 222 -17.50 -6.11 19.06
CA LYS A 222 -18.60 -6.36 18.13
C LYS A 222 -18.85 -7.87 17.98
N PRO A 223 -20.04 -8.38 18.32
CA PRO A 223 -20.39 -9.78 18.10
C PRO A 223 -20.77 -10.03 16.63
N PHE A 224 -20.69 -11.29 16.19
CA PHE A 224 -21.20 -11.70 14.89
C PHE A 224 -22.73 -11.61 14.84
N ARG A 225 -23.26 -11.26 13.66
CA ARG A 225 -24.67 -11.43 13.31
C ARG A 225 -24.80 -12.19 12.00
N ARG A 226 -25.77 -13.10 11.88
CA ARG A 226 -26.06 -13.82 10.64
C ARG A 226 -26.98 -12.99 9.75
N LEU A 227 -26.69 -12.97 8.44
CA LEU A 227 -27.62 -12.48 7.42
C LEU A 227 -28.48 -13.64 6.94
N ASP A 228 -29.75 -13.36 6.63
CA ASP A 228 -30.57 -14.31 5.87
C ASP A 228 -30.40 -14.17 4.36
N ASP A 229 -31.15 -14.98 3.60
CA ASP A 229 -31.09 -15.01 2.15
C ASP A 229 -31.51 -13.67 1.49
N ASN A 230 -32.28 -12.85 2.21
CA ASN A 230 -32.66 -11.50 1.77
C ASN A 230 -31.63 -10.43 2.15
N GLY A 231 -30.61 -10.80 2.94
CA GLY A 231 -29.59 -9.89 3.45
C GLY A 231 -29.97 -9.18 4.75
N ASP A 232 -31.03 -9.61 5.44
CA ASP A 232 -31.50 -9.02 6.69
C ASP A 232 -30.83 -9.65 7.91
N LEU A 233 -30.69 -8.85 8.98
CA LEU A 233 -30.00 -9.27 10.20
C LEU A 233 -30.87 -10.15 11.08
N ARG A 234 -30.34 -11.33 11.44
CA ARG A 234 -30.92 -12.23 12.43
C ARG A 234 -30.44 -11.89 13.84
N TRP A 235 -31.31 -12.11 14.82
CA TRP A 235 -31.07 -11.82 16.25
C TRP A 235 -30.39 -12.96 17.01
N GLU A 236 -30.27 -14.14 16.40
CA GLU A 236 -29.69 -15.32 17.03
C GLU A 236 -28.22 -15.09 17.41
N LYS A 237 -27.85 -15.53 18.61
CA LYS A 237 -26.45 -15.55 19.04
C LYS A 237 -25.70 -16.62 18.26
N ILE A 238 -24.60 -16.21 17.63
CA ILE A 238 -23.77 -17.10 16.82
C ILE A 238 -22.96 -18.04 17.73
N LYS A 239 -23.20 -19.34 17.59
CA LYS A 239 -22.50 -20.42 18.31
C LYS A 239 -21.55 -21.22 17.44
N SER A 240 -21.72 -21.17 16.12
CA SER A 240 -20.88 -21.79 15.10
C SER A 240 -20.84 -20.89 13.87
N LEU A 241 -19.76 -21.02 13.08
CA LEU A 241 -19.64 -20.40 11.77
C LEU A 241 -19.79 -21.51 10.73
N ASP A 242 -20.90 -21.48 10.00
CA ASP A 242 -21.34 -22.57 9.13
C ASP A 242 -21.16 -22.18 7.66
N LYS A 243 -20.70 -23.15 6.86
CA LYS A 243 -20.42 -22.95 5.44
C LYS A 243 -21.69 -22.54 4.67
N GLY A 244 -21.53 -21.59 3.75
CA GLY A 244 -22.64 -21.03 2.95
C GLY A 244 -23.43 -19.93 3.66
N GLN A 245 -23.26 -19.75 4.97
CA GLN A 245 -23.87 -18.65 5.71
C GLN A 245 -23.02 -17.38 5.64
N ILE A 246 -23.68 -16.23 5.69
CA ILE A 246 -23.03 -14.92 5.66
C ILE A 246 -23.16 -14.27 7.03
N TYR A 247 -22.03 -13.78 7.54
CA TYR A 247 -21.95 -13.11 8.83
C TYR A 247 -21.61 -11.63 8.62
N LYS A 248 -22.11 -10.78 9.51
CA LYS A 248 -21.81 -9.36 9.58
C LYS A 248 -21.07 -9.06 10.88
N GLN A 249 -20.10 -8.14 10.82
CA GLN A 249 -19.28 -7.72 11.96
C GLN A 249 -18.53 -8.90 12.60
N GLY A 250 -18.49 -8.97 13.94
CA GLY A 250 -17.67 -9.90 14.68
C GLY A 250 -16.32 -9.35 15.08
N ASN A 251 -15.49 -10.24 15.61
CA ASN A 251 -14.15 -9.95 16.07
C ASN A 251 -13.27 -11.19 15.93
N LEU A 252 -11.96 -10.97 15.85
CA LEU A 252 -10.99 -12.05 15.68
C LEU A 252 -10.99 -13.01 16.86
N TYR A 253 -11.19 -12.56 18.10
CA TYR A 253 -11.19 -13.43 19.28
C TYR A 253 -12.28 -14.52 19.19
N ASP A 254 -13.51 -14.11 18.88
CA ASP A 254 -14.62 -15.02 18.65
C ASP A 254 -14.39 -15.88 17.40
N PHE A 255 -13.83 -15.32 16.32
CA PHE A 255 -13.47 -16.08 15.12
C PHE A 255 -12.52 -17.24 15.44
N LEU A 256 -11.43 -16.96 16.18
CA LEU A 256 -10.44 -17.95 16.60
C LEU A 256 -11.05 -19.00 17.56
N ARG A 257 -12.00 -18.59 18.41
CA ARG A 257 -12.72 -19.51 19.32
C ARG A 257 -13.65 -20.44 18.56
N LEU A 258 -14.40 -19.92 17.59
CA LEU A 258 -15.42 -20.64 16.84
C LEU A 258 -14.81 -21.56 15.76
N THR A 259 -13.71 -21.14 15.13
CA THR A 259 -13.06 -21.92 14.05
C THR A 259 -11.95 -22.83 14.56
N GLY A 260 -11.28 -22.46 15.66
CA GLY A 260 -10.06 -23.10 16.12
C GLY A 260 -8.82 -22.83 15.24
N TRP A 261 -8.92 -21.95 14.23
CA TRP A 261 -7.82 -21.67 13.30
C TRP A 261 -6.84 -20.67 13.92
N ARG A 262 -5.67 -21.15 14.36
CA ARG A 262 -4.72 -20.33 15.14
C ARG A 262 -3.29 -20.41 14.62
N GLY A 263 -2.54 -19.35 14.88
CA GLY A 263 -1.09 -19.25 14.64
C GLY A 263 -0.70 -19.41 13.18
N SER A 264 0.45 -20.03 12.95
CA SER A 264 1.09 -20.16 11.63
C SER A 264 0.34 -21.07 10.63
N LYS A 265 -0.78 -21.68 11.05
CA LYS A 265 -1.64 -22.49 10.17
C LYS A 265 -2.58 -21.65 9.31
N VAL A 266 -2.65 -20.35 9.56
CA VAL A 266 -3.49 -19.41 8.81
C VAL A 266 -2.61 -18.50 7.97
N LEU A 267 -2.94 -18.38 6.68
CA LEU A 267 -2.38 -17.40 5.76
C LEU A 267 -3.48 -16.41 5.37
N TYR A 268 -3.31 -15.14 5.71
CA TYR A 268 -4.27 -14.09 5.38
C TYR A 268 -3.73 -13.18 4.28
N PHE A 269 -4.55 -12.97 3.25
CA PHE A 269 -4.25 -12.09 2.14
C PHE A 269 -4.93 -10.74 2.34
N GLY A 270 -4.19 -9.65 2.16
CA GLY A 270 -4.73 -8.30 2.29
C GLY A 270 -3.96 -7.32 1.42
N ASP A 271 -4.65 -6.31 0.92
CA ASP A 271 -4.07 -5.23 0.14
C ASP A 271 -3.66 -4.05 1.02
N HIS A 272 -4.32 -3.84 2.17
CA HIS A 272 -4.04 -2.70 3.03
C HIS A 272 -3.17 -3.06 4.26
N LEU A 273 -1.89 -2.68 4.23
CA LEU A 273 -0.89 -3.11 5.22
C LEU A 273 -1.30 -2.93 6.71
N TYR A 274 -1.94 -1.82 7.12
CA TYR A 274 -2.37 -1.66 8.52
C TYR A 274 -3.66 -2.38 8.86
N SER A 275 -4.74 -2.06 8.15
CA SER A 275 -6.07 -2.54 8.49
C SER A 275 -6.19 -4.05 8.33
N ASP A 276 -5.38 -4.65 7.44
CA ASP A 276 -5.39 -6.07 7.16
C ASP A 276 -4.27 -6.84 7.85
N LEU A 277 -3.01 -6.43 7.68
CA LEU A 277 -1.88 -7.34 7.93
C LEU A 277 -1.15 -7.08 9.26
N ALA A 278 -1.03 -5.82 9.66
CA ALA A 278 -0.12 -5.43 10.73
C ALA A 278 -0.47 -6.07 12.08
N ASP A 279 -1.73 -6.02 12.50
CA ASP A 279 -2.16 -6.62 13.77
C ASP A 279 -2.14 -8.15 13.76
N LEU A 280 -2.44 -8.77 12.60
CA LEU A 280 -2.40 -10.23 12.44
C LEU A 280 -0.99 -10.79 12.65
N MET A 281 0.00 -10.15 12.04
CA MET A 281 1.39 -10.56 12.17
C MET A 281 1.96 -10.23 13.56
N LEU A 282 1.72 -9.01 14.06
CA LEU A 282 2.35 -8.55 15.31
C LEU A 282 1.72 -9.16 16.58
N ARG A 283 0.41 -9.46 16.57
CA ARG A 283 -0.31 -9.87 17.79
C ARG A 283 -0.81 -11.31 17.76
N HIS A 284 -1.10 -11.86 16.59
CA HIS A 284 -1.83 -13.14 16.46
C HIS A 284 -1.00 -14.27 15.83
N GLY A 285 0.19 -13.95 15.32
CA GLY A 285 1.12 -14.93 14.76
C GLY A 285 0.60 -15.64 13.50
N TRP A 286 -0.35 -15.04 12.80
CA TRP A 286 -0.78 -15.51 11.48
C TRP A 286 0.29 -15.22 10.44
N ARG A 287 0.34 -16.06 9.40
CA ARG A 287 1.13 -15.74 8.21
C ARG A 287 0.36 -14.75 7.36
N THR A 288 1.06 -13.82 6.72
CA THR A 288 0.42 -12.72 5.98
C THR A 288 0.98 -12.59 4.58
N ALA A 289 0.09 -12.38 3.61
CA ALA A 289 0.43 -12.15 2.21
C ALA A 289 -0.12 -10.80 1.76
N ALA A 290 0.74 -9.91 1.24
CA ALA A 290 0.31 -8.62 0.73
C ALA A 290 0.01 -8.69 -0.78
N ILE A 291 -1.14 -8.13 -1.19
CA ILE A 291 -1.45 -7.88 -2.60
C ILE A 291 -1.08 -6.44 -2.94
N VAL A 292 -0.11 -6.26 -3.84
CA VAL A 292 0.43 -4.95 -4.25
C VAL A 292 0.39 -4.85 -5.78
N PRO A 293 -0.74 -4.43 -6.37
CA PRO A 293 -0.92 -4.39 -7.82
C PRO A 293 0.14 -3.59 -8.57
N GLU A 294 0.66 -2.53 -7.94
CA GLU A 294 1.72 -1.67 -8.49
C GLU A 294 3.01 -2.43 -8.80
N LEU A 295 3.22 -3.60 -8.17
CA LEU A 295 4.35 -4.48 -8.42
C LEU A 295 4.44 -4.95 -9.87
N GLU A 296 3.30 -5.04 -10.58
CA GLU A 296 3.31 -5.46 -11.98
C GLU A 296 4.04 -4.45 -12.87
N HIS A 297 3.75 -3.16 -12.70
CA HIS A 297 4.45 -2.10 -13.43
C HIS A 297 5.93 -2.03 -13.04
N GLU A 298 6.22 -2.12 -11.74
CA GLU A 298 7.60 -2.11 -11.22
C GLU A 298 8.43 -3.27 -11.79
N THR A 299 7.87 -4.47 -11.86
CA THR A 299 8.55 -5.65 -12.43
C THR A 299 8.77 -5.49 -13.93
N LYS A 300 7.77 -4.95 -14.66
CA LYS A 300 7.92 -4.62 -16.09
C LYS A 300 9.10 -3.66 -16.31
N VAL A 301 9.20 -2.59 -15.51
CA VAL A 301 10.31 -1.63 -15.59
C VAL A 301 11.66 -2.31 -15.31
N VAL A 302 11.77 -3.09 -14.23
CA VAL A 302 13.00 -3.79 -13.84
C VAL A 302 13.46 -4.80 -14.90
N SER A 303 12.52 -5.41 -15.63
CA SER A 303 12.82 -6.35 -16.71
C SER A 303 13.38 -5.70 -17.99
N THR A 304 13.36 -4.36 -18.09
CA THR A 304 13.85 -3.67 -19.29
C THR A 304 15.38 -3.60 -19.34
N ASN A 305 15.95 -3.71 -20.55
CA ASN A 305 17.40 -3.52 -20.75
C ASN A 305 17.85 -2.11 -20.32
N ARG A 306 16.98 -1.11 -20.51
CA ARG A 306 17.25 0.27 -20.07
C ARG A 306 17.47 0.35 -18.56
N TYR A 307 16.64 -0.33 -17.76
CA TYR A 307 16.82 -0.39 -16.31
C TYR A 307 18.13 -1.09 -15.94
N ALA A 308 18.43 -2.24 -16.55
CA ALA A 308 19.66 -2.99 -16.28
C ALA A 308 20.93 -2.16 -16.58
N LEU A 309 20.96 -1.46 -17.71
CA LEU A 309 22.05 -0.54 -18.07
C LEU A 309 22.14 0.62 -17.08
N SER A 310 21.01 1.28 -16.77
CA SER A 310 20.96 2.37 -15.79
C SER A 310 21.50 1.94 -14.43
N LEU A 311 21.12 0.76 -13.94
CA LEU A 311 21.60 0.21 -12.67
C LEU A 311 23.10 -0.09 -12.71
N THR A 312 23.59 -0.66 -13.80
CA THR A 312 25.03 -0.95 -13.98
C THR A 312 25.86 0.33 -13.95
N TRP A 313 25.43 1.38 -14.66
CA TRP A 313 26.06 2.70 -14.62
C TRP A 313 26.01 3.32 -13.23
N LEU A 314 24.88 3.22 -12.55
CA LEU A 314 24.72 3.69 -11.17
C LEU A 314 25.74 3.04 -10.23
N GLN A 315 25.89 1.72 -10.32
CA GLN A 315 26.84 0.95 -9.51
C GLN A 315 28.29 1.33 -9.82
N ALA A 316 28.66 1.40 -11.10
CA ALA A 316 30.00 1.79 -11.53
C ALA A 316 30.36 3.20 -11.06
N LEU A 317 29.46 4.18 -11.24
CA LEU A 317 29.65 5.55 -10.77
C LEU A 317 29.76 5.63 -9.25
N THR A 318 28.96 4.84 -8.51
CA THR A 318 29.02 4.79 -7.05
C THR A 318 30.39 4.29 -6.60
N GLY A 319 30.89 3.20 -7.18
CA GLY A 319 32.23 2.68 -6.87
C GLY A 319 33.35 3.67 -7.20
N LEU A 320 33.25 4.41 -8.31
CA LEU A 320 34.22 5.45 -8.65
C LEU A 320 34.18 6.62 -7.66
N LEU A 321 33.00 7.06 -7.22
CA LEU A 321 32.88 8.14 -6.24
C LEU A 321 33.41 7.74 -4.86
N GLU A 322 33.18 6.50 -4.45
CA GLU A 322 33.77 5.93 -3.23
C GLU A 322 35.30 5.98 -3.28
N GLN A 323 35.91 5.57 -4.41
CA GLN A 323 37.36 5.67 -4.59
C GLN A 323 37.87 7.11 -4.59
N LEU A 324 37.11 8.05 -5.14
CA LEU A 324 37.50 9.45 -5.23
C LEU A 324 37.21 10.26 -3.96
N SER A 325 36.63 9.65 -2.91
CA SER A 325 36.25 10.32 -1.64
C SER A 325 35.40 11.59 -1.83
N LYS A 326 34.66 11.68 -2.95
CA LYS A 326 33.79 12.83 -3.25
C LYS A 326 32.35 12.52 -2.86
N HIS A 327 31.71 13.44 -2.14
CA HIS A 327 30.31 13.29 -1.75
C HIS A 327 29.37 13.39 -2.98
N SER A 328 28.62 12.32 -3.19
CA SER A 328 27.86 12.01 -4.40
C SER A 328 26.53 12.75 -4.51
N TYR A 329 26.54 14.04 -4.86
CA TYR A 329 25.28 14.73 -5.25
C TYR A 329 24.78 14.30 -6.64
N CYS A 330 25.67 13.85 -7.54
CA CYS A 330 25.36 13.66 -8.97
C CYS A 330 24.71 12.33 -9.36
N ILE A 331 24.63 11.33 -8.47
CA ILE A 331 24.12 9.97 -8.80
C ILE A 331 22.57 9.89 -8.85
N ARG A 332 21.87 11.00 -8.56
CA ARG A 332 20.41 11.00 -8.33
C ARG A 332 19.55 10.91 -9.59
N ILE A 333 20.09 11.19 -10.78
CA ILE A 333 19.28 11.49 -11.98
C ILE A 333 18.95 10.26 -12.84
N ILE A 334 19.63 9.12 -12.66
CA ILE A 334 19.62 8.06 -13.68
C ILE A 334 18.39 7.12 -13.63
N ASN A 335 17.61 7.08 -12.53
CA ASN A 335 16.51 6.12 -12.36
C ASN A 335 15.10 6.70 -12.14
N HIS A 336 14.93 8.02 -12.03
CA HIS A 336 13.61 8.60 -11.73
C HIS A 336 12.65 8.52 -12.92
N ASN A 337 13.16 8.73 -14.14
CA ASN A 337 12.37 8.78 -15.38
C ASN A 337 11.82 7.43 -15.89
N LEU A 338 12.12 6.31 -15.21
CA LEU A 338 11.60 4.99 -15.58
C LEU A 338 10.30 4.63 -14.84
N TYR A 339 9.96 5.39 -13.80
CA TYR A 339 8.81 5.18 -12.95
C TYR A 339 7.88 6.40 -13.03
N ASN A 340 7.10 6.62 -11.97
CA ASN A 340 6.34 7.86 -11.80
C ASN A 340 7.27 9.09 -11.90
N PRO A 341 6.96 10.09 -12.74
CA PRO A 341 7.86 11.21 -13.00
C PRO A 341 7.94 12.24 -11.88
N GLN A 342 7.09 12.18 -10.85
CA GLN A 342 7.14 13.06 -9.68
C GLN A 342 7.80 12.36 -8.49
N PHE A 343 7.41 11.13 -8.23
CA PHE A 343 7.73 10.40 -7.00
C PHE A 343 8.56 9.13 -7.22
N GLY A 344 8.79 8.69 -8.46
CA GLY A 344 9.57 7.49 -8.78
C GLY A 344 8.91 6.19 -8.33
N SER A 345 9.74 5.16 -8.07
CA SER A 345 9.29 3.84 -7.59
C SER A 345 8.58 3.93 -6.23
N ILE A 346 7.50 3.16 -6.04
CA ILE A 346 6.82 3.09 -4.73
C ILE A 346 7.67 2.36 -3.68
N PHE A 347 8.65 1.58 -4.10
CA PHE A 347 9.46 0.73 -3.23
C PHE A 347 10.78 1.37 -2.79
N ARG A 348 11.29 2.36 -3.53
CA ARG A 348 12.66 2.85 -3.35
C ARG A 348 12.77 4.37 -3.41
N THR A 349 13.62 4.91 -2.55
CA THR A 349 14.06 6.31 -2.44
C THR A 349 15.59 6.34 -2.62
N GLY A 350 16.07 6.51 -3.85
CA GLY A 350 17.51 6.37 -4.14
C GLY A 350 18.04 4.99 -3.75
N HIS A 351 18.92 4.92 -2.76
CA HIS A 351 19.47 3.65 -2.24
C HIS A 351 18.62 3.02 -1.13
N ASN A 352 17.77 3.80 -0.48
CA ASN A 352 16.98 3.37 0.67
C ASN A 352 15.63 2.77 0.25
N PRO A 353 15.07 1.84 1.01
CA PRO A 353 13.67 1.47 0.89
C PRO A 353 12.78 2.65 1.26
N THR A 354 11.61 2.76 0.62
CA THR A 354 10.57 3.69 1.05
C THR A 354 10.03 3.30 2.43
N TYR A 355 9.37 4.25 3.08
CA TYR A 355 8.59 3.97 4.27
C TYR A 355 7.51 2.89 4.03
N PHE A 356 6.89 2.91 2.84
CA PHE A 356 5.99 1.85 2.38
C PHE A 356 6.68 0.48 2.37
N SER A 357 7.84 0.36 1.71
CA SER A 357 8.62 -0.89 1.66
C SER A 357 9.02 -1.40 3.04
N ARG A 358 9.46 -0.51 3.94
CA ARG A 358 9.81 -0.87 5.33
C ARG A 358 8.64 -1.57 6.01
N ARG A 359 7.44 -1.04 5.84
CA ARG A 359 6.22 -1.59 6.46
C ARG A 359 5.74 -2.85 5.73
N LEU A 360 5.82 -2.91 4.41
CA LEU A 360 5.55 -4.12 3.62
C LEU A 360 6.40 -5.29 4.11
N CYS A 361 7.72 -5.14 4.12
CA CYS A 361 8.65 -6.17 4.57
C CYS A 361 8.46 -6.56 6.05
N ARG A 362 7.89 -5.66 6.87
CA ARG A 362 7.63 -5.93 8.28
C ARG A 362 6.30 -6.67 8.52
N PHE A 363 5.31 -6.48 7.65
CA PHE A 363 3.94 -6.96 7.89
C PHE A 363 3.47 -8.07 6.95
N SER A 364 4.28 -8.44 5.95
CA SER A 364 3.98 -9.54 5.02
C SER A 364 5.13 -10.54 4.97
N ASP A 365 4.82 -11.83 5.10
CA ASP A 365 5.75 -12.93 4.80
C ASP A 365 6.08 -13.01 3.31
N ILE A 366 5.04 -12.82 2.48
CA ILE A 366 5.13 -12.82 1.01
C ILE A 366 4.31 -11.65 0.47
N TYR A 367 4.68 -11.14 -0.70
CA TYR A 367 3.87 -10.16 -1.41
C TYR A 367 3.87 -10.45 -2.89
N MET A 368 2.79 -10.10 -3.58
CA MET A 368 2.58 -10.42 -4.99
C MET A 368 1.67 -9.38 -5.65
N ALA A 369 1.70 -9.29 -6.98
CA ALA A 369 0.87 -8.33 -7.72
C ALA A 369 -0.62 -8.71 -7.68
N SER A 370 -0.92 -10.01 -7.73
CA SER A 370 -2.28 -10.54 -7.69
C SER A 370 -2.30 -11.95 -7.11
N LEU A 371 -3.49 -12.38 -6.67
CA LEU A 371 -3.69 -13.74 -6.14
C LEU A 371 -3.34 -14.82 -7.17
N SER A 372 -3.55 -14.55 -8.45
CA SER A 372 -3.22 -15.45 -9.57
C SER A 372 -1.74 -15.85 -9.62
N CYS A 373 -0.83 -15.09 -9.00
CA CYS A 373 0.57 -15.47 -8.89
C CYS A 373 0.77 -16.84 -8.20
N LEU A 374 -0.18 -17.29 -7.37
CA LEU A 374 -0.15 -18.61 -6.73
C LEU A 374 -0.27 -19.77 -7.72
N LEU A 375 -0.82 -19.54 -8.92
CA LEU A 375 -0.92 -20.56 -9.96
C LEU A 375 0.47 -21.02 -10.46
N ASN A 376 1.50 -20.18 -10.30
CA ASN A 376 2.87 -20.48 -10.71
C ASN A 376 3.63 -21.41 -9.74
N TYR A 377 3.05 -21.72 -8.59
CA TYR A 377 3.70 -22.53 -7.55
C TYR A 377 2.95 -23.83 -7.33
N ASP A 378 3.64 -24.88 -6.90
CA ASP A 378 2.98 -26.07 -6.37
C ASP A 378 2.38 -25.81 -4.97
N LEU A 379 1.36 -26.56 -4.56
CA LEU A 379 0.76 -26.40 -3.23
C LEU A 379 1.65 -26.90 -2.09
N SER A 380 2.61 -27.78 -2.38
CA SER A 380 3.66 -28.20 -1.46
C SER A 380 4.89 -27.27 -1.48
N TYR A 381 4.84 -26.18 -2.27
CA TYR A 381 5.97 -25.27 -2.41
C TYR A 381 6.31 -24.60 -1.09
N THR A 382 7.60 -24.61 -0.76
CA THR A 382 8.14 -23.93 0.42
C THR A 382 8.89 -22.69 -0.02
N PHE A 383 8.40 -21.52 0.39
CA PHE A 383 9.06 -20.24 0.15
C PHE A 383 10.25 -20.06 1.10
N TYR A 384 11.45 -19.86 0.54
CA TYR A 384 12.65 -19.55 1.30
C TYR A 384 12.99 -18.06 1.16
N PRO A 385 13.07 -17.30 2.27
CA PRO A 385 13.51 -15.91 2.22
C PRO A 385 14.98 -15.86 1.79
N ARG A 386 15.31 -14.93 0.89
CA ARG A 386 16.71 -14.67 0.54
C ARG A 386 17.38 -13.97 1.71
N ARG A 387 18.57 -14.45 2.10
CA ARG A 387 19.39 -13.80 3.13
C ARG A 387 19.80 -12.42 2.64
N THR A 388 19.45 -11.38 3.40
CA THR A 388 19.98 -10.03 3.18
C THR A 388 21.31 -9.93 3.92
N PRO A 389 22.44 -9.72 3.22
CA PRO A 389 23.73 -9.62 3.88
C PRO A 389 23.78 -8.37 4.78
N LEU A 390 24.40 -8.49 5.95
CA LEU A 390 24.71 -7.35 6.81
C LEU A 390 25.86 -6.52 6.20
N GLN A 391 26.00 -5.26 6.61
CA GLN A 391 27.03 -4.36 6.06
C GLN A 391 28.47 -4.85 6.27
N HIS A 392 28.72 -5.68 7.29
CA HIS A 392 30.03 -6.28 7.57
C HIS A 392 30.19 -7.68 6.95
N GLU A 393 29.17 -8.20 6.25
CA GLU A 393 29.24 -9.47 5.55
C GLU A 393 29.67 -9.23 4.10
N ALA A 394 30.68 -9.98 3.63
CA ALA A 394 31.11 -9.90 2.24
C ALA A 394 29.92 -10.20 1.31
N PRO A 395 29.59 -9.33 0.34
CA PRO A 395 28.51 -9.61 -0.59
C PRO A 395 28.97 -10.74 -1.51
N LEU A 396 28.52 -11.97 -1.22
CA LEU A 396 28.84 -13.21 -1.94
C LEU A 396 28.58 -13.16 -3.46
N TRP A 397 27.85 -12.15 -3.95
CA TRP A 397 27.39 -12.03 -5.32
C TRP A 397 27.95 -10.82 -6.09
N MET A 398 28.54 -9.82 -5.40
CA MET A 398 29.00 -8.58 -6.06
C MET A 398 30.49 -8.58 -6.43
N ASP A 399 31.33 -9.39 -5.77
CA ASP A 399 32.77 -9.43 -6.06
C ASP A 399 33.10 -10.05 -7.45
N GLN A 400 32.15 -10.66 -8.16
CA GLN A 400 32.41 -11.28 -9.47
C GLN A 400 32.09 -10.39 -10.68
N LEU A 401 31.22 -9.38 -10.56
CA LEU A 401 30.68 -8.70 -11.75
C LEU A 401 31.22 -7.29 -12.00
N CYS A 402 31.70 -6.58 -10.97
CA CYS A 402 31.95 -5.13 -11.12
C CYS A 402 33.41 -4.68 -11.03
N THR A 403 34.36 -5.51 -10.59
CA THR A 403 35.74 -5.05 -10.42
C THR A 403 36.77 -5.79 -11.27
N GLY A 404 36.47 -6.95 -11.85
CA GLY A 404 37.50 -7.77 -12.52
C GLY A 404 38.72 -8.06 -11.62
N CYS A 405 38.60 -7.75 -10.34
CA CYS A 405 39.66 -7.82 -9.36
C CYS A 405 39.33 -9.07 -8.57
N MET A 406 39.96 -10.19 -8.97
CA MET A 406 40.18 -11.26 -8.02
C MET A 406 40.76 -10.60 -6.77
N LYS A 407 40.02 -10.62 -5.66
CA LYS A 407 40.67 -10.43 -4.36
C LYS A 407 41.72 -11.51 -4.29
N THR A 408 42.98 -11.10 -4.44
CA THR A 408 44.12 -11.90 -4.00
C THR A 408 43.85 -12.32 -2.56
N PRO A 409 44.06 -13.60 -2.22
CA PRO A 409 43.70 -14.13 -0.92
C PRO A 409 44.66 -13.55 0.13
N PHE A 410 44.28 -12.44 0.76
CA PHE A 410 44.88 -12.00 2.02
C PHE A 410 43.93 -12.31 3.19
N LEU A 411 43.39 -13.53 3.18
CA LEU A 411 42.63 -14.10 4.30
C LEU A 411 43.45 -15.12 5.11
N GLU A 412 44.73 -15.34 4.79
CA GLU A 412 45.60 -16.22 5.58
C GLU A 412 46.30 -15.52 6.77
N GLU A 413 46.54 -14.20 6.74
CA GLU A 413 47.37 -13.56 7.78
C GLU A 413 46.63 -13.04 9.03
N MET A 414 45.29 -12.96 9.04
CA MET A 414 44.56 -12.55 10.27
C MET A 414 44.28 -13.71 11.24
N SER A 415 44.80 -14.91 10.97
CA SER A 415 44.77 -16.04 11.94
C SER A 415 45.94 -16.01 12.93
N HIS A 416 46.85 -15.03 12.82
CA HIS A 416 48.03 -14.90 13.66
C HIS A 416 48.20 -13.51 14.29
N ILE A 417 47.17 -12.93 14.90
CA ILE A 417 47.36 -12.05 16.06
C ILE A 417 46.25 -12.38 17.07
N ARG A 418 46.69 -12.70 18.29
CA ARG A 418 45.87 -13.01 19.48
C ARG A 418 44.99 -11.86 19.93
#